data_AF-A0A4V2BQU4-F1
#
_entry.id   AF-A0A4V2BQU4-F1
#
_cell.length_a   1.000
_cell.length_b   1.000
_cell.length_c   1.000
_cell.angle_alpha   90.00
_cell.angle_beta   90.00
_cell.angle_gamma   90.00
#
_symmetry.space_group_name_H-M   'P 1'
#
loop_
_entity.id
_entity.type
_entity.pdbx_description
1 polymer ?
#
loop_
_entity_poly.entity_id
_entity_poly.type
_entity_poly.pdbx_seq_one_letter_code
_entity_poly.pdbx_strand_id
1 'polypeptide(L)'
;MELILLFDGNTPALYPTNICTYDKSKDEYTITYNSPDFSITSTHPGNNVALHQLHGATFKQCFTVSSITLPISLHCLYGKNKRNEKTYIILGLEYNSLGTLVKRGVILNNANLVSAGIIRNDLSYEENTKILFNDFSNHIKTVRNISTPRTYRFDFFNDEGSLFHTEYKNTVLEETQVNQSTGTNTYVMHF
;
A
#
# COMPACT_ATOMS: atom_id res chain seq x y z
N MET A 1 -11.86 2.79 -9.59
CA MET A 1 -10.45 2.37 -9.76
C MET A 1 -10.41 0.86 -9.61
N GLU A 2 -9.76 0.12 -10.50
CA GLU A 2 -9.69 -1.35 -10.41
C GLU A 2 -8.27 -1.86 -10.72
N LEU A 3 -7.66 -2.54 -9.75
CA LEU A 3 -6.31 -3.07 -9.82
C LEU A 3 -6.33 -4.58 -9.55
N ILE A 4 -5.39 -5.32 -10.13
CA ILE A 4 -5.18 -6.75 -9.87
C ILE A 4 -3.75 -7.01 -9.41
N LEU A 5 -3.58 -7.82 -8.37
CA LEU A 5 -2.27 -8.28 -7.94
C LEU A 5 -1.84 -9.48 -8.78
N LEU A 6 -0.74 -9.32 -9.51
CA LEU A 6 -0.10 -10.37 -10.30
C LEU A 6 1.38 -10.44 -9.95
N PHE A 7 2.08 -11.41 -10.53
CA PHE A 7 3.49 -11.67 -10.24
C PHE A 7 4.31 -11.74 -11.52
N ASP A 8 5.40 -10.98 -11.57
CA ASP A 8 6.44 -11.16 -12.58
C ASP A 8 7.55 -12.01 -11.96
N GLY A 9 7.52 -13.32 -12.26
CA GLY A 9 8.26 -14.33 -11.52
C GLY A 9 7.85 -14.37 -10.04
N ASN A 10 8.76 -13.98 -9.14
CA ASN A 10 8.52 -13.90 -7.70
C ASN A 10 8.25 -12.47 -7.21
N THR A 11 8.13 -11.51 -8.12
CA THR A 11 7.96 -10.09 -7.77
C THR A 11 6.49 -9.71 -7.85
N PRO A 12 5.85 -9.36 -6.72
CA PRO A 12 4.46 -8.91 -6.72
C PRO A 12 4.32 -7.53 -7.38
N ALA A 13 3.28 -7.36 -8.20
CA ALA A 13 2.96 -6.09 -8.84
C ALA A 13 1.45 -5.90 -8.97
N LEU A 14 1.01 -4.66 -8.77
CA LEU A 14 -0.36 -4.25 -9.03
C LEU A 14 -0.46 -3.72 -10.45
N TYR A 15 -1.40 -4.25 -11.22
CA TYR A 15 -1.69 -3.81 -12.58
C TYR A 15 -3.12 -3.27 -12.69
N PRO A 16 -3.37 -2.26 -13.54
CA PRO A 16 -4.72 -1.89 -13.93
C PRO A 16 -5.42 -3.06 -14.63
N THR A 17 -6.66 -3.38 -14.26
CA THR A 17 -7.32 -4.57 -14.84
C THR A 17 -7.63 -4.44 -16.32
N ASN A 18 -7.77 -3.21 -16.83
CA ASN A 18 -8.07 -2.94 -18.24
C ASN A 18 -6.92 -3.28 -19.20
N ILE A 19 -5.71 -3.54 -18.68
CA ILE A 19 -4.55 -3.98 -19.47
C ILE A 19 -4.22 -5.47 -19.26
N CYS A 20 -5.04 -6.20 -18.49
CA CYS A 20 -4.82 -7.60 -18.17
C CYS A 20 -5.85 -8.49 -18.87
N THR A 21 -5.38 -9.54 -19.54
CA THR A 21 -6.23 -10.59 -20.13
C THR A 21 -5.92 -11.92 -19.45
N TYR A 22 -6.94 -12.68 -19.08
CA TYR A 22 -6.79 -13.97 -18.41
C TYR A 22 -7.06 -15.14 -19.35
N ASP A 23 -6.08 -16.03 -19.50
CA ASP A 23 -6.23 -17.30 -20.23
C ASP A 23 -6.57 -18.43 -19.26
N LYS A 24 -7.84 -18.84 -19.25
CA LYS A 24 -8.34 -19.94 -18.41
C LYS A 24 -7.69 -21.29 -18.71
N SER A 25 -7.24 -21.52 -19.94
CA SER A 25 -6.68 -22.81 -20.35
C SER A 25 -5.29 -23.04 -19.76
N LYS A 26 -4.57 -21.95 -19.46
CA LYS A 26 -3.23 -21.96 -18.90
C LYS A 26 -3.16 -21.49 -17.44
N ASP A 27 -4.24 -20.90 -16.92
CA ASP A 27 -4.27 -20.20 -15.62
C ASP A 27 -3.23 -19.07 -15.55
N GLU A 28 -3.11 -18.31 -16.65
CA GLU A 28 -2.10 -17.25 -16.82
C GLU A 28 -2.75 -15.90 -17.14
N TYR A 29 -2.09 -14.83 -16.75
CA TYR A 29 -2.45 -13.48 -17.16
C TYR A 29 -1.45 -12.94 -18.17
N THR A 30 -1.95 -12.34 -19.24
CA THR A 30 -1.16 -11.52 -20.17
C THR A 30 -1.43 -10.06 -19.87
N ILE A 31 -0.38 -9.30 -19.55
CA ILE A 31 -0.42 -7.84 -19.34
C ILE A 31 0.05 -7.19 -20.63
N THR A 32 -0.75 -6.30 -21.24
CA THR A 32 -0.42 -5.64 -22.51
C THR A 32 -0.50 -4.12 -22.37
N TYR A 33 0.62 -3.43 -22.59
CA TYR A 33 0.63 -1.97 -22.67
C TYR A 33 0.59 -1.52 -24.14
N ASN A 34 -0.24 -0.54 -24.45
CA ASN A 34 -0.40 -0.01 -25.82
C ASN A 34 0.77 0.87 -26.29
N SER A 35 1.68 1.26 -25.37
CA SER A 35 2.85 2.07 -25.70
C SER A 35 3.82 2.12 -24.51
N PRO A 36 5.06 1.59 -24.65
CA PRO A 36 5.55 0.75 -25.76
C PRO A 36 4.79 -0.58 -25.87
N ASP A 37 4.78 -1.19 -27.07
CA ASP A 37 4.22 -2.53 -27.31
C ASP A 37 5.01 -3.56 -26.50
N PHE A 38 4.50 -3.84 -25.31
CA PHE A 38 5.17 -4.70 -24.35
C PHE A 38 4.14 -5.60 -23.68
N SER A 39 4.44 -6.90 -23.70
CA SER A 39 3.60 -7.93 -23.10
C SER A 39 4.39 -8.73 -22.06
N ILE A 40 3.84 -8.86 -20.86
CA ILE A 40 4.35 -9.76 -19.82
C ILE A 40 3.33 -10.86 -19.59
N THR A 41 3.81 -12.09 -19.46
CA THR A 41 2.99 -13.19 -18.94
C THR A 41 3.26 -13.33 -17.45
N SER A 42 2.20 -13.22 -16.65
CA SER A 42 2.24 -13.53 -15.22
C SER A 42 1.66 -14.92 -14.99
N THR A 43 2.47 -15.76 -14.37
CA THR A 43 2.10 -17.11 -13.91
C THR A 43 1.86 -17.10 -12.41
N HIS A 44 1.20 -18.15 -11.92
CA HIS A 44 0.99 -18.30 -10.48
C HIS A 44 2.35 -18.42 -9.76
N PRO A 45 2.60 -17.61 -8.71
CA PRO A 45 3.84 -17.68 -7.96
C PRO A 45 3.90 -18.98 -7.13
N GLY A 46 5.11 -19.40 -6.76
CA GLY A 46 5.29 -20.51 -5.83
C GLY A 46 4.69 -20.22 -4.45
N ASN A 47 4.27 -21.26 -3.72
CA ASN A 47 3.69 -21.14 -2.37
C ASN A 47 4.65 -20.53 -1.33
N ASN A 48 5.96 -20.50 -1.63
CA ASN A 48 6.99 -19.89 -0.80
C ASN A 48 7.14 -18.38 -1.04
N VAL A 49 6.44 -17.82 -2.04
CA VAL A 49 6.51 -16.39 -2.37
C VAL A 49 5.55 -15.61 -1.46
N ALA A 50 6.02 -14.47 -0.95
CA ALA A 50 5.17 -13.56 -0.19
C ALA A 50 3.96 -13.13 -1.03
N LEU A 51 2.80 -13.02 -0.39
CA LEU A 51 1.53 -12.65 -1.03
C LEU A 51 1.01 -13.63 -2.11
N HIS A 52 1.57 -14.84 -2.26
CA HIS A 52 1.08 -15.81 -3.26
C HIS A 52 -0.44 -16.09 -3.14
N GLN A 53 -0.97 -16.09 -1.91
CA GLN A 53 -2.40 -16.29 -1.62
C GLN A 53 -3.30 -15.17 -2.18
N LEU A 54 -2.71 -14.02 -2.51
CA LEU A 54 -3.37 -12.86 -3.08
C LEU A 54 -3.20 -12.80 -4.61
N HIS A 55 -2.51 -13.76 -5.25
CA HIS A 55 -2.37 -13.77 -6.71
C HIS A 55 -3.74 -13.80 -7.41
N GLY A 56 -3.96 -12.86 -8.32
CA GLY A 56 -5.21 -12.65 -9.02
C GLY A 56 -6.27 -11.92 -8.19
N ALA A 57 -5.94 -11.42 -6.99
CA ALA A 57 -6.85 -10.60 -6.21
C ALA A 57 -7.11 -9.26 -6.88
N THR A 58 -8.39 -8.90 -6.97
CA THR A 58 -8.86 -7.68 -7.63
C THR A 58 -9.36 -6.69 -6.58
N PHE A 59 -8.81 -5.48 -6.61
CA PHE A 59 -9.05 -4.39 -5.67
C PHE A 59 -9.85 -3.30 -6.35
N LYS A 60 -11.03 -3.00 -5.80
CA LYS A 60 -12.00 -2.05 -6.38
C LYS A 60 -12.22 -0.81 -5.54
N GLN A 61 -11.83 -0.87 -4.27
CA GLN A 61 -12.07 0.17 -3.29
C GLN A 61 -10.74 0.65 -2.73
N CYS A 62 -10.66 1.95 -2.47
CA CYS A 62 -9.44 2.60 -2.03
C CYS A 62 -9.76 3.65 -0.99
N PHE A 63 -9.23 3.41 0.21
CA PHE A 63 -9.35 4.31 1.34
C PHE A 63 -8.01 4.99 1.52
N THR A 64 -8.00 6.28 1.82
CA THR A 64 -6.77 7.06 1.96
C THR A 64 -6.64 7.59 3.37
N VAL A 65 -5.48 7.38 3.97
CA VAL A 65 -5.09 8.01 5.24
C VAL A 65 -3.96 8.97 4.93
N SER A 66 -4.16 10.25 5.21
CA SER A 66 -3.18 11.29 4.87
C SER A 66 -2.94 12.24 6.04
N SER A 67 -1.78 12.87 6.06
CA SER A 67 -1.43 13.89 7.04
C SER A 67 -0.75 15.04 6.33
N ILE A 68 -1.29 16.26 6.44
CA ILE A 68 -0.75 17.46 5.77
C ILE A 68 0.73 17.75 6.05
N THR A 69 1.30 17.16 7.11
CA THR A 69 2.69 17.34 7.51
C THR A 69 3.61 16.21 7.09
N LEU A 70 3.09 15.07 6.62
CA LEU A 70 3.87 13.94 6.12
C LEU A 70 3.86 13.93 4.58
N PRO A 71 4.99 13.65 3.91
CA PRO A 71 5.07 13.66 2.44
C PRO A 71 4.43 12.43 1.77
N ILE A 72 4.06 11.42 2.56
CA ILE A 72 3.50 10.15 2.11
C ILE A 72 2.06 10.04 2.59
N SER A 73 1.18 9.65 1.69
CA SER A 73 -0.18 9.21 2.00
C SER A 73 -0.26 7.69 1.94
N LEU A 74 -1.10 7.13 2.80
CA LEU A 74 -1.35 5.70 2.86
C LEU A 74 -2.62 5.38 2.09
N HIS A 75 -2.57 4.37 1.25
CA HIS A 75 -3.70 3.92 0.46
C HIS A 75 -4.02 2.45 0.79
N CYS A 76 -5.17 2.24 1.40
CA CYS A 76 -5.71 0.93 1.73
C CYS A 76 -6.63 0.46 0.59
N LEU A 77 -6.12 -0.47 -0.21
CA LEU A 77 -6.83 -1.11 -1.30
C LEU A 77 -7.61 -2.32 -0.78
N TYR A 78 -8.90 -2.40 -1.07
CA TYR A 78 -9.76 -3.51 -0.68
C TYR A 78 -10.35 -4.21 -1.89
N GLY A 79 -10.44 -5.54 -1.78
CA GLY A 79 -10.75 -6.39 -2.90
C GLY A 79 -11.07 -7.83 -2.51
N LYS A 80 -11.08 -8.71 -3.50
CA LYS A 80 -11.25 -10.14 -3.31
C LYS A 80 -10.28 -10.96 -4.13
N ASN A 81 -9.82 -12.08 -3.58
CA ASN A 81 -9.03 -13.06 -4.33
C ASN A 81 -9.92 -14.00 -5.18
N LYS A 82 -9.28 -14.88 -5.97
CA LYS A 82 -9.99 -15.90 -6.79
C LYS A 82 -10.89 -16.84 -5.96
N ARG A 83 -10.66 -16.96 -4.65
CA ARG A 83 -11.47 -17.74 -3.70
C ARG A 83 -12.62 -16.93 -3.09
N ASN A 84 -12.84 -15.70 -3.54
CA ASN A 84 -13.86 -14.77 -3.04
C ASN A 84 -13.64 -14.34 -1.57
N GLU A 85 -12.42 -14.51 -1.04
CA GLU A 85 -12.05 -14.03 0.29
C GLU A 85 -11.79 -12.52 0.25
N LYS A 86 -12.21 -11.79 1.29
CA LYS A 86 -11.91 -10.35 1.41
C LYS A 86 -10.41 -10.16 1.59
N THR A 87 -9.80 -9.24 0.86
CA THR A 87 -8.36 -9.00 0.86
C THR A 87 -8.04 -7.52 0.92
N TYR A 88 -6.84 -7.21 1.40
CA TYR A 88 -6.33 -5.85 1.45
C TYR A 88 -4.86 -5.76 1.05
N ILE A 89 -4.48 -4.58 0.55
CA ILE A 89 -3.09 -4.13 0.38
C ILE A 89 -3.00 -2.69 0.86
N ILE A 90 -1.96 -2.36 1.63
CA ILE A 90 -1.68 -1.02 2.13
C ILE A 90 -0.39 -0.53 1.48
N LEU A 91 -0.49 0.61 0.80
CA LEU A 91 0.64 1.24 0.12
C LEU A 91 0.97 2.58 0.75
N GLY A 92 2.25 2.88 0.90
CA GLY A 92 2.74 4.25 1.15
C GLY A 92 3.15 4.87 -0.18
N LEU A 93 2.45 5.91 -0.63
CA LEU A 93 2.76 6.63 -1.87
C LEU A 93 2.96 8.11 -1.61
N GLU A 94 3.86 8.74 -2.38
CA GLU A 94 3.99 10.19 -2.39
C GLU A 94 2.69 10.86 -2.83
N TYR A 95 2.47 12.10 -2.38
CA TYR A 95 1.32 12.89 -2.80
C TYR A 95 1.12 12.90 -4.32
N ASN A 96 -0.13 12.82 -4.75
CA ASN A 96 -0.55 12.80 -6.15
C ASN A 96 -0.08 11.59 -6.98
N SER A 97 0.57 10.59 -6.37
CA SER A 97 1.01 9.39 -7.09
C SER A 97 -0.09 8.36 -7.33
N LEU A 98 -1.26 8.50 -6.70
CA LEU A 98 -2.40 7.59 -6.88
C LEU A 98 -2.84 7.54 -8.36
N GLY A 99 -2.88 8.69 -9.05
CA GLY A 99 -3.22 8.72 -10.48
C GLY A 99 -2.25 7.92 -11.35
N THR A 100 -0.97 7.87 -10.98
CA THR A 100 0.05 7.05 -11.65
C THR A 100 -0.18 5.57 -11.38
N LEU A 101 -0.46 5.19 -10.13
CA LEU A 101 -0.82 3.81 -9.76
C LEU A 101 -1.98 3.29 -10.61
N VAL A 102 -3.07 4.07 -10.74
CA VAL A 102 -4.24 3.65 -11.52
C VAL A 102 -3.95 3.49 -13.01
N LYS A 103 -3.05 4.30 -13.56
CA LYS A 103 -2.76 4.31 -15.00
C LYS A 103 -1.72 3.28 -15.40
N ARG A 104 -0.71 3.04 -14.56
CA ARG A 104 0.49 2.27 -14.91
C ARG A 104 0.68 1.03 -14.05
N GLY A 105 0.02 0.95 -12.90
CA GLY A 105 0.33 -0.05 -11.89
C GLY A 105 1.58 0.33 -11.09
N VAL A 106 2.04 -0.60 -10.25
CA VAL A 106 3.26 -0.46 -9.47
C VAL A 106 3.84 -1.83 -9.11
N ILE A 107 5.17 -1.94 -9.13
CA ILE A 107 5.87 -3.10 -8.56
C ILE A 107 5.91 -2.91 -7.04
N LEU A 108 5.45 -3.92 -6.31
CA LEU A 108 5.44 -3.89 -4.85
C LEU A 108 6.81 -4.26 -4.30
N ASN A 109 7.32 -3.41 -3.42
CA ASN A 109 8.62 -3.59 -2.77
C ASN A 109 8.61 -2.95 -1.37
N ASN A 110 9.72 -3.09 -0.65
CA ASN A 110 9.83 -2.58 0.72
C ASN A 110 9.71 -1.05 0.84
N ALA A 111 9.77 -0.29 -0.26
CA ALA A 111 9.63 1.17 -0.24
C ALA A 111 8.17 1.63 -0.30
N ASN A 112 7.27 0.83 -0.91
CA ASN A 112 5.88 1.22 -1.13
C ASN A 112 4.86 0.28 -0.47
N LEU A 113 5.20 -0.98 -0.21
CA LEU A 113 4.31 -1.94 0.42
C LEU A 113 4.44 -1.84 1.94
N VAL A 114 3.35 -1.48 2.61
CA VAL A 114 3.28 -1.41 4.07
C VAL A 114 2.78 -2.73 4.66
N SER A 115 1.66 -3.24 4.15
CA SER A 115 1.05 -4.49 4.62
C SER A 115 0.09 -5.04 3.57
N ALA A 116 -0.23 -6.33 3.65
CA ALA A 116 -1.23 -6.97 2.80
C ALA A 116 -1.72 -8.28 3.43
N GLY A 117 -2.95 -8.68 3.12
CA GLY A 117 -3.49 -9.92 3.67
C GLY A 117 -4.96 -10.20 3.36
N ILE A 118 -5.49 -11.19 4.07
CA ILE A 118 -6.89 -11.61 4.01
C ILE A 118 -7.62 -11.06 5.24
N ILE A 119 -8.80 -10.48 5.03
CA ILE A 119 -9.69 -10.00 6.08
C ILE A 119 -10.65 -11.15 6.44
N ARG A 120 -10.65 -11.54 7.72
CA ARG A 120 -11.48 -12.63 8.25
C ARG A 120 -12.65 -12.15 9.13
N ASN A 121 -12.96 -10.87 9.08
CA ASN A 121 -14.05 -10.26 9.82
C ASN A 121 -15.13 -9.71 8.87
N ASP A 122 -16.27 -9.34 9.46
CA ASP A 122 -17.40 -8.74 8.74
C ASP A 122 -17.53 -7.23 8.96
N LEU A 123 -16.46 -6.59 9.43
CA LEU A 123 -16.42 -5.14 9.58
C LEU A 123 -16.43 -4.46 8.21
N SER A 124 -16.88 -3.20 8.19
CA SER A 124 -16.79 -2.35 7.00
C SER A 124 -15.32 -2.07 6.64
N TYR A 125 -15.09 -1.59 5.42
CA TYR A 125 -13.74 -1.17 5.03
C TYR A 125 -13.27 0.06 5.81
N GLU A 126 -14.18 0.94 6.22
CA GLU A 126 -13.86 2.07 7.11
C GLU A 126 -13.33 1.60 8.47
N GLU A 127 -14.01 0.63 9.10
CA GLU A 127 -13.57 0.05 10.36
C GLU A 127 -12.25 -0.71 10.20
N ASN A 128 -12.12 -1.52 9.15
CA ASN A 128 -10.86 -2.20 8.85
C ASN A 128 -9.71 -1.21 8.59
N THR A 129 -9.97 -0.06 7.96
CA THR A 129 -8.94 0.96 7.71
C THR A 129 -8.43 1.54 9.02
N LYS A 130 -9.32 1.85 9.97
CA LYS A 130 -8.93 2.36 11.30
C LYS A 130 -8.11 1.34 12.07
N ILE A 131 -8.55 0.07 12.11
CA ILE A 131 -7.85 -1.00 12.82
C ILE A 131 -6.46 -1.21 12.21
N LEU A 132 -6.38 -1.39 10.89
CA LEU A 132 -5.11 -1.61 10.21
C LEU A 132 -4.17 -0.41 10.42
N PHE A 133 -4.67 0.82 10.31
CA PHE A 133 -3.86 2.02 10.57
C PHE A 133 -3.29 2.00 11.99
N ASN A 134 -4.09 1.67 13.01
CA ASN A 134 -3.59 1.60 14.36
C ASN A 134 -2.51 0.51 14.51
N ASP A 135 -2.65 -0.63 13.83
CA ASP A 135 -1.69 -1.73 13.88
C ASP A 135 -0.33 -1.33 13.26
N PHE A 136 -0.32 -0.74 12.07
CA PHE A 136 0.96 -0.45 11.39
C PHE A 136 1.54 0.94 11.71
N SER A 137 0.74 1.90 12.18
CA SER A 137 1.23 3.27 12.44
C SER A 137 2.36 3.30 13.47
N ASN A 138 2.36 2.39 14.43
CA ASN A 138 3.42 2.25 15.44
C ASN A 138 4.77 1.83 14.82
N HIS A 139 4.78 1.34 13.57
CA HIS A 139 5.99 1.00 12.83
C HIS A 139 6.45 2.12 11.89
N ILE A 140 5.68 3.20 11.76
CA ILE A 140 6.07 4.35 10.94
C ILE A 140 7.11 5.15 11.71
N LYS A 141 8.29 5.30 11.10
CA LYS A 141 9.36 6.14 11.60
C LYS A 141 9.50 7.40 10.77
N THR A 142 9.77 8.51 11.44
CA THR A 142 10.09 9.79 10.82
C THR A 142 11.46 10.25 11.29
N VAL A 143 12.30 10.71 10.37
CA VAL A 143 13.64 11.23 10.70
C VAL A 143 13.57 12.76 10.71
N ARG A 144 14.06 13.37 11.78
CA ARG A 144 14.03 14.82 11.99
C ARG A 144 15.37 15.36 12.46
N ASN A 145 15.59 16.65 12.29
CA ASN A 145 16.76 17.38 12.83
C ASN A 145 16.50 18.00 14.21
N ILE A 146 15.33 17.73 14.82
CA ILE A 146 14.93 18.19 16.14
C ILE A 146 14.42 17.01 16.96
N SER A 147 14.68 17.00 18.26
CA SER A 147 14.27 15.93 19.19
C SER A 147 12.85 16.07 19.72
N THR A 148 12.16 17.17 19.42
CA THR A 148 10.87 17.48 20.02
C THR A 148 9.73 16.64 19.40
N PRO A 149 8.98 15.89 20.23
CA PRO A 149 7.71 15.29 19.85
C PRO A 149 6.76 16.25 19.13
N ARG A 150 5.99 15.75 18.17
CA ARG A 150 4.90 16.49 17.53
C ARG A 150 3.64 15.67 17.48
N THR A 151 2.50 16.36 17.55
CA THR A 151 1.20 15.80 17.25
C THR A 151 0.93 15.91 15.76
N TYR A 152 0.46 14.82 15.16
CA TYR A 152 0.08 14.74 13.76
C TYR A 152 -1.40 14.40 13.68
N ARG A 153 -2.09 15.11 12.79
CA ARG A 153 -3.45 14.80 12.41
C ARG A 153 -3.42 13.88 11.19
N PHE A 154 -4.16 12.79 11.26
CA PHE A 154 -4.40 11.86 10.17
C PHE A 154 -5.87 11.93 9.80
N ASP A 155 -6.16 12.23 8.54
CA ASP A 155 -7.51 12.30 7.99
C ASP A 155 -7.75 11.09 7.08
N PHE A 156 -8.91 10.45 7.27
CA PHE A 156 -9.29 9.20 6.61
C PHE A 156 -10.42 9.47 5.61
N PHE A 157 -10.17 9.14 4.36
CA PHE A 157 -11.09 9.35 3.24
C PHE A 157 -11.52 8.01 2.67
N ASN A 158 -12.82 7.85 2.42
CA ASN A 158 -13.35 6.66 1.77
C ASN A 158 -13.15 6.71 0.24
N ASP A 159 -13.64 5.69 -0.46
CA ASP A 159 -13.50 5.55 -1.91
C ASP A 159 -14.29 6.60 -2.72
N GLU A 160 -15.26 7.26 -2.10
CA GLU A 160 -15.99 8.41 -2.64
C GLU A 160 -15.26 9.74 -2.39
N GLY A 161 -14.17 9.73 -1.61
CA GLY A 161 -13.43 10.93 -1.21
C GLY A 161 -14.03 11.66 -0.01
N SER A 162 -15.00 11.05 0.70
CA SER A 162 -15.60 11.62 1.89
C SER A 162 -14.73 11.35 3.13
N LEU A 163 -14.51 12.39 3.93
CA LEU A 163 -13.84 12.28 5.24
C LEU A 163 -14.75 11.52 6.21
N PHE A 164 -14.33 10.36 6.69
CA PHE A 164 -15.10 9.53 7.63
C PHE A 164 -14.46 9.41 9.02
N HIS A 165 -13.17 9.74 9.16
CA HIS A 165 -12.47 9.69 10.44
C HIS A 165 -11.28 10.67 10.49
N THR A 166 -10.94 11.10 11.70
CA THR A 166 -9.73 11.87 11.99
C THR A 166 -9.11 11.33 13.27
N GLU A 167 -7.81 11.08 13.24
CA GLU A 167 -7.03 10.59 14.38
C GLU A 167 -5.85 11.52 14.64
N TYR A 168 -5.45 11.67 15.91
CA TYR A 168 -4.28 12.42 16.31
C TYR A 168 -3.28 11.49 16.98
N LYS A 169 -2.05 11.41 16.44
CA LYS A 169 -0.96 10.64 17.04
C LYS A 169 0.23 11.52 17.37
N ASN A 170 0.85 11.26 18.51
CA ASN A 170 2.05 11.95 18.95
C ASN A 170 3.27 11.11 18.59
N THR A 171 4.31 11.74 18.07
CA THR A 171 5.57 11.02 17.90
C THR A 171 6.38 11.00 19.18
N VAL A 172 7.05 9.90 19.47
CA VAL A 172 8.04 9.77 20.55
C VAL A 172 9.42 9.52 19.97
N LEU A 173 10.47 9.94 20.69
CA LEU A 173 11.86 9.73 20.28
C LEU A 173 12.23 8.26 20.48
N GLU A 174 12.72 7.63 19.42
CA GLU A 174 13.23 6.26 19.46
C GLU A 174 14.75 6.23 19.53
N GLU A 175 15.41 6.98 18.63
CA GLU A 175 16.85 6.91 18.43
C GLU A 175 17.41 8.31 18.11
N THR A 176 18.62 8.59 18.59
CA THR A 176 19.42 9.73 18.14
C THR A 176 20.64 9.21 17.39
N GLN A 177 20.77 9.61 16.13
CA GLN A 177 21.88 9.27 15.26
C GLN A 177 22.81 10.49 15.14
N VAL A 178 24.12 10.25 15.23
CA VAL A 178 25.14 11.29 15.16
C VAL A 178 26.01 11.06 13.94
N ASN A 179 26.04 12.03 13.03
CA ASN A 179 26.97 12.01 11.93
C ASN A 179 28.37 12.40 12.44
N GLN A 180 29.29 11.44 12.51
CA GLN A 180 30.60 11.66 13.12
C GLN A 180 31.52 12.62 12.33
N SER A 181 31.31 12.81 11.02
CA SER A 181 32.15 13.72 10.22
C SER A 181 31.70 15.18 10.29
N THR A 182 30.43 15.43 10.63
CA THR A 182 29.84 16.78 10.67
C THR A 182 29.36 17.21 12.06
N GLY A 183 29.25 16.26 13.00
CA GLY A 183 28.69 16.48 14.34
C GLY A 183 27.18 16.72 14.36
N THR A 184 26.47 16.56 13.23
CA THR A 184 25.04 16.82 13.17
C THR A 184 24.22 15.65 13.70
N ASN A 185 23.21 15.96 14.53
CA ASN A 185 22.28 14.97 15.06
C ASN A 185 21.03 14.83 14.18
N THR A 186 20.58 13.60 14.00
CA THR A 186 19.26 13.26 13.47
C THR A 186 18.50 12.42 14.49
N TYR A 187 17.21 12.65 14.61
CA TYR A 187 16.33 12.05 15.60
C TYR A 187 15.29 11.20 14.87
N VAL A 188 15.30 9.90 15.15
CA VAL A 188 14.32 8.95 14.63
C VAL A 188 13.17 8.90 15.61
N MET A 189 11.98 9.26 15.12
CA MET A 189 10.75 9.31 15.90
C MET A 189 9.76 8.26 15.39
N HIS A 190 9.00 7.62 16.26
CA HIS A 190 7.87 6.76 15.86
C HIS A 190 6.55 7.27 16.44
N PHE A 191 5.42 6.79 15.93
CA PHE A 191 4.07 7.12 16.39
C PHE A 191 3.55 6.19 17.48
#